data_AF-A0A9P7V1A4-F1
#
_entry.id   AF-A0A9P7V1A4-F1
#
_cell.length_a   1.000
_cell.length_b   1.000
_cell.length_c   1.000
_cell.angle_alpha   90.00
_cell.angle_beta   90.00
_cell.angle_gamma   90.00
#
_symmetry.space_group_name_H-M   'P 1'
#
loop_
_entity.id
_entity.type
_entity.pdbx_description
1 polymer ?
#
loop_
_entity_poly.entity_id
_entity_poly.type
_entity_poly.pdbx_seq_one_letter_code
_entity_poly.pdbx_strand_id
1 'polypeptide(L)'
;MTDKKQPIKILFKQAEGIDIYMDVYLPMAATKEKPAPIVLFWHGGGLLQGSRTVLGPHQFESADKHKICLVSADYRLAPQFRFPAVLSDCASAMTYIQSSAFLEAVEGRADPSRVVVSGGSAGGWLALLCGMGIGFDECGLPRPPKVQGIAALYPITDMLDPFWSTKQHPVSYMEKVIPREDVEPFINPDSKESRIAASYLGERRSTLYHYMVQEYVVSCYFSCSLFR
;
A
#
# COMPACT_ATOMS: atom_id res chain seq x y z
N MET A 1 -12.70 -15.84 17.95
CA MET A 1 -12.02 -14.59 17.58
C MET A 1 -10.65 -14.64 18.23
N THR A 2 -9.60 -14.92 17.46
CA THR A 2 -8.23 -14.84 17.96
C THR A 2 -7.93 -13.38 18.27
N ASP A 3 -7.45 -13.10 19.48
CA ASP A 3 -6.99 -11.75 19.84
C ASP A 3 -5.96 -11.30 18.80
N LYS A 4 -6.25 -10.18 18.12
CA LYS A 4 -5.32 -9.62 17.14
C LYS A 4 -4.04 -9.26 17.86
N LYS A 5 -2.96 -9.97 17.54
CA LYS A 5 -1.63 -9.67 18.06
C LYS A 5 -1.30 -8.21 17.74
N GLN A 6 -0.94 -7.43 18.76
CA GLN A 6 -0.54 -6.04 18.56
C GLN A 6 0.72 -5.99 17.69
N PRO A 7 0.73 -5.16 16.62
CA PRO A 7 1.93 -5.03 15.79
C PRO A 7 3.02 -4.24 16.50
N ILE A 8 4.25 -4.45 16.04
CA ILE A 8 5.33 -3.47 16.22
C ILE A 8 5.07 -2.36 15.18
N LYS A 9 4.58 -1.21 15.62
CA LYS A 9 4.35 -0.03 14.77
C LYS A 9 5.67 0.72 14.58
N ILE A 10 6.06 0.97 13.34
CA ILE A 10 7.33 1.61 12.99
C ILE A 10 7.08 2.79 12.05
N LEU A 11 7.63 3.96 12.37
CA LEU A 11 7.76 5.08 11.44
C LEU A 11 8.97 4.82 10.54
N PHE A 12 8.74 4.55 9.25
CA PHE A 12 9.83 4.18 8.33
C PHE A 12 10.24 5.31 7.39
N LYS A 13 9.38 6.30 7.20
CA LYS A 13 9.65 7.44 6.32
C LYS A 13 8.86 8.66 6.78
N GLN A 14 9.50 9.82 6.67
CA GLN A 14 8.83 11.12 6.68
C GLN A 14 9.06 11.76 5.31
N ALA A 15 7.98 12.16 4.64
CA ALA A 15 8.06 12.76 3.31
C ALA A 15 7.04 13.87 3.15
N GLU A 16 7.54 15.06 2.81
CA GLU A 16 6.72 16.25 2.59
C GLU A 16 5.73 16.53 3.75
N GLY A 17 6.22 16.42 4.98
CA GLY A 17 5.44 16.66 6.19
C GLY A 17 4.48 15.53 6.59
N ILE A 18 4.54 14.37 5.92
CA ILE A 18 3.72 13.21 6.23
C ILE A 18 4.58 12.09 6.81
N ASP A 19 4.15 11.58 7.96
CA ASP A 19 4.66 10.35 8.57
C ASP A 19 4.05 9.12 7.87
N ILE A 20 4.90 8.15 7.54
CA ILE A 20 4.51 6.93 6.85
C ILE A 20 4.95 5.72 7.69
N TYR A 21 3.97 4.93 8.10
CA TYR A 21 4.16 3.85 9.07
C TYR A 21 4.08 2.47 8.42
N MET A 22 4.71 1.50 9.07
CA MET A 22 4.49 0.08 8.82
C MET A 22 4.18 -0.63 10.14
N ASP A 23 3.35 -1.67 10.06
CA ASP A 23 3.00 -2.54 11.18
C ASP A 23 3.64 -3.92 10.92
N VAL A 24 4.42 -4.40 11.89
CA VAL A 24 5.15 -5.67 11.80
C VAL A 24 4.53 -6.70 12.74
N TYR A 25 4.19 -7.85 12.19
CA TYR A 25 3.63 -8.99 12.89
C TYR A 25 4.61 -10.16 12.80
N LEU A 26 5.33 -10.40 13.90
CA LEU A 26 6.24 -11.53 14.01
C LEU A 26 5.48 -12.81 14.35
N PRO A 27 5.79 -13.95 13.71
CA PRO A 27 5.19 -15.22 14.08
C PRO A 27 5.76 -15.68 15.43
N MET A 28 4.97 -16.39 16.23
CA MET A 28 5.39 -16.84 17.57
C MET A 28 6.68 -17.66 17.57
N ALA A 29 6.91 -18.42 16.49
CA ALA A 29 8.05 -19.32 16.37
C ALA A 29 9.36 -18.64 15.93
N ALA A 30 9.36 -17.33 15.62
CA ALA A 30 10.55 -16.62 15.19
C ALA A 30 11.49 -16.28 16.36
N THR A 31 12.78 -16.61 16.19
CA THR A 31 13.86 -16.25 17.12
C THR A 31 15.02 -15.62 16.35
N LYS A 32 16.05 -15.13 17.05
CA LYS A 32 17.27 -14.59 16.42
C LYS A 32 18.04 -15.67 15.65
N GLU A 33 18.03 -16.90 16.15
CA GLU A 33 18.72 -18.06 15.55
C GLU A 33 17.93 -18.63 14.37
N LYS A 34 16.61 -18.36 14.34
CA LYS A 34 15.71 -18.80 13.28
C LYS A 34 14.77 -17.67 12.87
N PRO A 35 15.30 -16.63 12.20
CA PRO A 35 14.50 -15.47 11.80
C PRO A 35 13.48 -15.88 10.73
N ALA A 36 12.30 -15.26 10.76
CA ALA A 36 11.23 -15.54 9.80
C ALA A 36 11.47 -14.80 8.47
N PRO A 37 11.17 -15.41 7.31
CA PRO A 37 11.11 -14.67 6.05
C PRO A 37 10.03 -13.57 6.13
N ILE A 38 10.21 -12.52 5.35
CA ILE A 38 9.34 -11.34 5.34
C ILE A 38 8.37 -11.40 4.17
N VAL A 39 7.09 -11.14 4.44
CA VAL A 39 6.12 -10.73 3.43
C VAL A 39 5.81 -9.25 3.65
N LEU A 40 6.26 -8.40 2.74
CA LEU A 40 5.91 -6.97 2.73
C LEU A 40 4.63 -6.78 1.92
N PHE A 41 3.59 -6.27 2.57
CA PHE A 41 2.25 -6.14 2.02
C PHE A 41 1.85 -4.66 1.89
N TRP A 42 1.34 -4.29 0.71
CA TRP A 42 0.67 -3.01 0.49
C TRP A 42 -0.83 -3.20 0.36
N HIS A 43 -1.60 -2.33 1.01
CA HIS A 43 -3.05 -2.38 0.98
C HIS A 43 -3.62 -1.99 -0.39
N GLY A 44 -4.88 -2.37 -0.65
CA GLY A 44 -5.64 -1.92 -1.82
C GLY A 44 -6.33 -0.58 -1.60
N GLY A 45 -7.22 -0.19 -2.51
CA GLY A 45 -7.99 1.06 -2.40
C GLY A 45 -7.72 2.08 -3.52
N GLY A 46 -7.32 1.61 -4.70
CA GLY A 46 -7.14 2.47 -5.89
C GLY A 46 -6.16 3.62 -5.70
N LEU A 47 -5.20 3.48 -4.76
CA LEU A 47 -4.29 4.54 -4.31
C LEU A 47 -4.95 5.76 -3.64
N LEU A 48 -6.28 5.77 -3.50
CA LEU A 48 -7.08 6.89 -2.98
C LEU A 48 -7.47 6.71 -1.50
N GLN A 49 -7.45 5.47 -1.02
CA GLN A 49 -7.84 5.08 0.34
C GLN A 49 -7.12 3.81 0.81
N GLY A 50 -7.40 3.42 2.07
CA GLY A 50 -6.85 2.24 2.71
C GLY A 50 -5.69 2.59 3.64
N SER A 51 -5.27 1.61 4.43
CA SER A 51 -4.13 1.73 5.35
C SER A 51 -3.52 0.36 5.63
N ARG A 52 -2.32 0.36 6.22
CA ARG A 52 -1.63 -0.85 6.69
C ARG A 52 -2.44 -1.69 7.68
N THR A 53 -3.46 -1.14 8.31
CA THR A 53 -4.31 -1.86 9.27
C THR A 53 -5.42 -2.66 8.58
N VAL A 54 -5.61 -2.51 7.26
CA VAL A 54 -6.59 -3.27 6.47
C VAL A 54 -6.02 -4.65 6.16
N LEU A 55 -5.95 -5.47 7.21
CA LEU A 55 -5.55 -6.87 7.16
C LEU A 55 -6.70 -7.78 7.57
N GLY A 56 -6.95 -8.83 6.78
CA GLY A 56 -7.96 -9.84 7.05
C GLY A 56 -7.50 -10.88 8.08
N PRO A 57 -8.42 -11.58 8.77
CA PRO A 57 -8.07 -12.65 9.71
C PRO A 57 -7.14 -13.71 9.12
N HIS A 58 -7.38 -14.09 7.87
CA HIS A 58 -6.58 -15.08 7.15
C HIS A 58 -5.11 -14.68 6.99
N GLN A 59 -4.78 -13.38 6.92
CA GLN A 59 -3.39 -12.92 6.82
C GLN A 59 -2.64 -13.11 8.14
N PHE A 60 -3.31 -12.81 9.26
CA PHE A 60 -2.76 -13.04 10.59
C PHE A 60 -2.57 -14.54 10.88
N GLU A 61 -3.57 -15.35 10.57
CA GLU A 61 -3.50 -16.80 10.70
C GLU A 61 -2.39 -17.40 9.83
N SER A 62 -2.22 -16.87 8.62
CA SER A 62 -1.17 -17.30 7.70
C SER A 62 0.23 -16.97 8.21
N ALA A 63 0.44 -15.83 8.87
CA ALA A 63 1.73 -15.44 9.41
C ALA A 63 2.26 -16.47 10.41
N ASP A 64 1.45 -16.86 11.40
CA ASP A 64 1.84 -17.89 12.37
C ASP A 64 1.91 -19.29 11.75
N LYS A 65 0.90 -19.67 10.94
CA LYS A 65 0.83 -20.99 10.30
C LYS A 65 2.05 -21.27 9.42
N HIS A 66 2.47 -20.28 8.64
CA HIS A 66 3.58 -20.41 7.70
C HIS A 66 4.91 -19.88 8.24
N LYS A 67 4.95 -19.40 9.49
CA LYS A 67 6.15 -18.88 10.16
C LYS A 67 6.78 -17.71 9.40
N ILE A 68 5.94 -16.77 8.97
CA ILE A 68 6.31 -15.60 8.16
C ILE A 68 6.15 -14.33 9.01
N CYS A 69 7.11 -13.41 8.90
CA CYS A 69 6.98 -12.04 9.37
C CYS A 69 6.14 -11.24 8.38
N LEU A 70 4.93 -10.84 8.77
CA LEU A 70 4.07 -10.00 7.94
C LEU A 70 4.38 -8.52 8.25
N VAL A 71 4.79 -7.77 7.25
CA VAL A 71 5.01 -6.32 7.32
C VAL A 71 3.96 -5.66 6.45
N SER A 72 3.07 -4.86 7.04
CA SER A 72 2.05 -4.10 6.29
C SER A 72 2.45 -2.63 6.28
N ALA A 73 2.59 -2.01 5.11
CA ALA A 73 3.11 -0.65 4.99
C ALA A 73 2.09 0.31 4.37
N ASP A 74 2.02 1.51 4.94
CA ASP A 74 1.32 2.65 4.35
C ASP A 74 2.10 3.22 3.16
N TYR A 75 1.41 3.96 2.30
CA TYR A 75 1.99 4.79 1.25
C TYR A 75 1.13 6.05 1.08
N ARG A 76 1.73 7.16 0.64
CA ARG A 76 0.98 8.41 0.46
C ARG A 76 -0.14 8.26 -0.57
N LEU A 77 -1.31 8.82 -0.28
CA LEU A 77 -2.52 8.61 -1.06
C LEU A 77 -2.78 9.72 -2.08
N ALA A 78 -3.24 9.33 -3.26
CA ALA A 78 -3.83 10.21 -4.25
C ALA A 78 -5.16 10.81 -3.71
N PRO A 79 -5.63 11.97 -4.23
CA PRO A 79 -5.04 12.75 -5.32
C PRO A 79 -3.94 13.71 -4.88
N GLN A 80 -3.72 13.90 -3.57
CA GLN A 80 -2.72 14.85 -3.07
C GLN A 80 -1.29 14.41 -3.35
N PHE A 81 -1.05 13.11 -3.42
CA PHE A 81 0.23 12.54 -3.83
C PHE A 81 0.08 11.76 -5.12
N ARG A 82 0.81 12.20 -6.16
CA ARG A 82 0.83 11.53 -7.46
C ARG A 82 1.67 10.25 -7.41
N PHE A 83 1.52 9.45 -8.45
CA PHE A 83 2.12 8.12 -8.56
C PHE A 83 3.63 8.01 -8.22
N PRO A 84 4.53 8.95 -8.61
CA PRO A 84 5.94 8.87 -8.22
C PRO A 84 6.17 8.91 -6.69
N ALA A 85 5.33 9.66 -5.96
CA ALA A 85 5.40 9.71 -4.49
C ALA A 85 5.04 8.34 -3.89
N VAL A 86 4.02 7.67 -4.45
CA VAL A 86 3.59 6.33 -4.05
C VAL A 86 4.72 5.31 -4.26
N LEU A 87 5.31 5.27 -5.47
CA LEU A 87 6.41 4.35 -5.77
C LEU A 87 7.64 4.60 -4.88
N SER A 88 7.96 5.88 -4.63
CA SER A 88 9.03 6.25 -3.72
C SER A 88 8.80 5.70 -2.30
N ASP A 89 7.57 5.75 -1.80
CA ASP A 89 7.22 5.26 -0.46
C ASP A 89 7.31 3.73 -0.39
N CYS A 90 6.80 3.02 -1.39
CA CYS A 90 6.91 1.56 -1.48
C CYS A 90 8.37 1.10 -1.54
N ALA A 91 9.21 1.71 -2.37
CA ALA A 91 10.65 1.38 -2.42
C ALA A 91 11.38 1.75 -1.13
N SER A 92 10.95 2.81 -0.45
CA SER A 92 11.50 3.16 0.86
C SER A 92 11.14 2.11 1.91
N ALA A 93 9.94 1.53 1.88
CA ALA A 93 9.56 0.42 2.76
C ALA A 93 10.44 -0.81 2.49
N MET A 94 10.69 -1.17 1.22
CA MET A 94 11.58 -2.26 0.84
C MET A 94 13.02 -2.03 1.30
N THR A 95 13.50 -0.79 1.23
CA THR A 95 14.84 -0.43 1.70
C THR A 95 14.91 -0.45 3.23
N TYR A 96 13.88 0.06 3.90
CA TYR A 96 13.82 0.14 5.34
C TYR A 96 13.85 -1.23 6.01
N ILE A 97 13.14 -2.24 5.47
CA ILE A 97 13.17 -3.60 6.04
C ILE A 97 14.55 -4.26 5.97
N GLN A 98 15.49 -3.73 5.18
CA GLN A 98 16.88 -4.19 5.11
C GLN A 98 17.81 -3.41 6.05
N SER A 99 17.32 -2.37 6.72
CA SER A 99 18.12 -1.50 7.58
C SER A 99 18.39 -2.11 8.96
N SER A 100 19.47 -1.65 9.60
CA SER A 100 19.76 -2.00 10.99
C SER A 100 18.66 -1.55 11.95
N ALA A 101 18.01 -0.41 11.70
CA ALA A 101 16.91 0.10 12.53
C ALA A 101 15.70 -0.84 12.51
N PHE A 102 15.36 -1.40 11.34
CA PHE A 102 14.32 -2.42 11.26
C PHE A 102 14.71 -3.69 12.02
N LEU A 103 15.94 -4.20 11.82
CA LEU A 103 16.44 -5.39 12.50
C LEU A 103 16.44 -5.24 14.02
N GLU A 104 16.79 -4.05 14.53
CA GLU A 104 16.72 -3.72 15.94
C GLU A 104 15.25 -3.73 16.44
N ALA A 105 14.34 -3.07 15.72
CA ALA A 105 12.93 -2.99 16.08
C ALA A 105 12.25 -4.37 16.15
N VAL A 106 12.67 -5.33 15.32
CA VAL A 106 12.16 -6.71 15.34
C VAL A 106 13.03 -7.67 16.16
N GLU A 107 14.02 -7.16 16.90
CA GLU A 107 14.98 -7.92 17.70
C GLU A 107 15.69 -9.04 16.90
N GLY A 108 15.97 -8.81 15.62
CA GLY A 108 16.61 -9.78 14.73
C GLY A 108 15.76 -11.01 14.40
N ARG A 109 14.44 -10.98 14.68
CA ARG A 109 13.52 -12.12 14.45
C ARG A 109 12.95 -12.18 13.04
N ALA A 110 13.33 -11.27 12.15
CA ALA A 110 12.97 -11.28 10.74
C ALA A 110 14.21 -11.28 9.85
N ASP A 111 14.12 -11.94 8.69
CA ASP A 111 15.23 -12.16 7.77
C ASP A 111 15.07 -11.32 6.50
N PRO A 112 15.80 -10.19 6.37
CA PRO A 112 15.70 -9.30 5.21
C PRO A 112 16.35 -9.87 3.95
N SER A 113 17.04 -11.01 4.02
CA SER A 113 17.52 -11.72 2.84
C SER A 113 16.46 -12.58 2.17
N ARG A 114 15.31 -12.78 2.83
CA ARG A 114 14.17 -13.59 2.35
C ARG A 114 12.88 -12.77 2.37
N VAL A 115 12.70 -11.94 1.36
CA VAL A 115 11.57 -11.03 1.20
C VAL A 115 10.73 -11.43 0.00
N VAL A 116 9.42 -11.55 0.22
CA VAL A 116 8.38 -11.55 -0.82
C VAL A 116 7.58 -10.27 -0.69
N VAL A 117 7.27 -9.63 -1.80
CA VAL A 117 6.34 -8.48 -1.83
C VAL A 117 4.96 -8.94 -2.25
N SER A 118 3.93 -8.33 -1.67
CA SER A 118 2.54 -8.70 -1.86
C SER A 118 1.62 -7.49 -1.70
N GLY A 119 0.37 -7.65 -2.11
CA GLY A 119 -0.65 -6.64 -1.95
C GLY A 119 -1.96 -7.03 -2.64
N GLY A 120 -3.05 -6.38 -2.26
CA GLY A 120 -4.37 -6.58 -2.87
C GLY A 120 -4.79 -5.45 -3.79
N SER A 121 -5.35 -5.75 -4.97
CA SER A 121 -5.84 -4.73 -5.91
C SER A 121 -4.74 -3.71 -6.27
N ALA A 122 -4.90 -2.43 -5.93
CA ALA A 122 -3.86 -1.42 -6.12
C ALA A 122 -2.54 -1.76 -5.41
N GLY A 123 -2.58 -2.38 -4.23
CA GLY A 123 -1.38 -2.86 -3.55
C GLY A 123 -0.72 -4.03 -4.28
N GLY A 124 -1.50 -4.86 -4.97
CA GLY A 124 -0.99 -5.94 -5.82
C GLY A 124 -0.28 -5.37 -7.06
N TRP A 125 -0.79 -4.28 -7.61
CA TRP A 125 -0.12 -3.53 -8.66
C TRP A 125 1.20 -2.94 -8.18
N LEU A 126 1.22 -2.30 -7.00
CA LEU A 126 2.46 -1.82 -6.38
C LEU A 126 3.47 -2.96 -6.14
N ALA A 127 3.00 -4.14 -5.74
CA ALA A 127 3.86 -5.32 -5.58
C ALA A 127 4.50 -5.78 -6.89
N LEU A 128 3.74 -5.78 -8.00
CA LEU A 128 4.28 -6.07 -9.33
C LEU A 128 5.34 -5.03 -9.74
N LEU A 129 5.01 -3.74 -9.64
CA LEU A 129 5.91 -2.66 -10.06
C LEU A 129 7.19 -2.63 -9.22
N CYS A 130 7.07 -2.68 -7.90
CA CYS A 130 8.23 -2.63 -7.01
C CYS A 130 9.06 -3.92 -7.06
N GLY A 131 8.41 -5.09 -7.12
CA GLY A 131 9.12 -6.36 -7.21
C GLY A 131 9.89 -6.54 -8.53
N MET A 132 9.38 -5.98 -9.63
CA MET A 132 10.05 -6.02 -10.94
C MET A 132 10.89 -4.77 -11.25
N GLY A 133 10.81 -3.72 -10.43
CA GLY A 133 11.51 -2.45 -10.65
C GLY A 133 10.97 -1.65 -11.84
N ILE A 134 9.69 -1.80 -12.19
CA ILE A 134 9.05 -1.11 -13.32
C ILE A 134 8.69 0.32 -12.93
N GLY A 135 9.01 1.28 -13.80
CA GLY A 135 8.61 2.68 -13.66
C GLY A 135 9.51 3.55 -12.79
N PHE A 136 10.54 2.97 -12.16
CA PHE A 136 11.44 3.74 -11.30
C PHE A 136 12.29 4.73 -12.10
N ASP A 137 12.85 4.31 -13.23
CA ASP A 137 13.71 5.17 -14.05
C ASP A 137 12.91 6.33 -14.66
N GLU A 138 11.70 6.06 -15.16
CA GLU A 138 10.78 7.06 -15.72
C GLU A 138 10.28 8.05 -14.67
N CYS A 139 10.15 7.61 -13.42
CA CYS A 139 9.82 8.49 -12.29
C CYS A 139 11.06 9.21 -11.70
N GLY A 140 12.27 8.97 -12.21
CA GLY A 140 13.52 9.52 -11.65
C GLY A 140 13.83 9.01 -10.24
N LEU A 141 13.40 7.78 -9.93
CA LEU A 141 13.56 7.13 -8.63
C LEU A 141 14.65 6.05 -8.69
N PRO A 142 15.38 5.83 -7.58
CA PRO A 142 16.27 4.68 -7.48
C PRO A 142 15.46 3.39 -7.51
N ARG A 143 15.96 2.38 -8.24
CA ARG A 143 15.32 1.06 -8.27
C ARG A 143 15.32 0.43 -6.86
N PRO A 144 14.24 -0.28 -6.49
CA PRO A 144 14.13 -0.92 -5.19
C PRO A 144 15.07 -2.13 -5.06
N PRO A 145 15.33 -2.60 -3.82
CA PRO A 145 16.06 -3.85 -3.60
C PRO A 145 15.39 -5.06 -4.27
N LYS A 146 16.21 -6.04 -4.66
CA LYS A 146 15.69 -7.31 -5.21
C LYS A 146 14.97 -8.13 -4.14
N VAL A 147 13.95 -8.86 -4.57
CA VAL A 147 13.11 -9.73 -3.72
C VAL A 147 13.10 -11.16 -4.27
N GLN A 148 12.76 -12.12 -3.42
CA GLN A 148 12.71 -13.55 -3.78
C GLN A 148 11.41 -13.93 -4.50
N GLY A 149 10.36 -13.11 -4.41
CA GLY A 149 9.11 -13.37 -5.09
C GLY A 149 8.10 -12.23 -4.98
N ILE A 150 7.06 -12.34 -5.80
CA ILE A 150 5.93 -11.42 -5.86
C ILE A 150 4.65 -12.24 -5.73
N ALA A 151 3.79 -11.88 -4.78
CA ALA A 151 2.47 -12.48 -4.59
C ALA A 151 1.39 -11.40 -4.73
N ALA A 152 0.98 -11.11 -5.96
CA ALA A 152 -0.01 -10.07 -6.26
C ALA A 152 -1.44 -10.63 -6.24
N LEU A 153 -2.29 -10.11 -5.34
CA LEU A 153 -3.67 -10.58 -5.18
C LEU A 153 -4.61 -9.69 -6.01
N TYR A 154 -5.26 -10.28 -7.03
CA TYR A 154 -6.19 -9.61 -7.96
C TYR A 154 -5.69 -8.19 -8.36
N PRO A 155 -4.45 -8.07 -8.85
CA PRO A 155 -3.81 -6.78 -9.05
C PRO A 155 -4.46 -5.98 -10.17
N ILE A 156 -4.32 -4.66 -10.10
CA ILE A 156 -4.47 -3.84 -11.31
C ILE A 156 -3.31 -4.19 -12.24
N THR A 157 -3.63 -4.47 -13.51
CA THR A 157 -2.64 -4.88 -14.52
C THR A 157 -2.68 -4.02 -15.78
N ASP A 158 -3.82 -3.38 -16.04
CA ASP A 158 -3.99 -2.43 -17.12
C ASP A 158 -4.62 -1.13 -16.58
N MET A 159 -3.85 -0.05 -16.59
CA MET A 159 -4.29 1.29 -16.19
C MET A 159 -4.95 2.07 -17.34
N LEU A 160 -4.83 1.56 -18.57
CA LEU A 160 -5.42 2.14 -19.78
C LEU A 160 -6.80 1.55 -20.07
N ASP A 161 -7.21 0.52 -19.34
CA ASP A 161 -8.53 -0.08 -19.48
C ASP A 161 -9.64 0.98 -19.33
N PRO A 162 -10.68 0.95 -20.19
CA PRO A 162 -11.81 1.87 -20.14
C PRO A 162 -12.49 1.95 -18.76
N PHE A 163 -12.38 0.92 -17.92
CA PHE A 163 -12.85 0.94 -16.54
C PHE A 163 -12.37 2.18 -15.76
N TRP A 164 -11.12 2.60 -15.96
CA TRP A 164 -10.52 3.75 -15.24
C TRP A 164 -10.87 5.10 -15.85
N SER A 165 -11.35 5.12 -17.09
CA SER A 165 -11.63 6.32 -17.88
C SER A 165 -13.11 6.51 -18.24
N THR A 166 -13.96 5.55 -17.88
CA THR A 166 -15.41 5.61 -18.10
C THR A 166 -16.12 5.90 -16.79
N LYS A 167 -16.94 6.95 -16.79
CA LYS A 167 -17.80 7.33 -15.66
C LYS A 167 -18.77 6.20 -15.32
N GLN A 168 -18.85 5.78 -14.06
CA GLN A 168 -19.79 4.74 -13.60
C GLN A 168 -20.75 5.27 -12.53
N HIS A 169 -22.00 5.60 -12.88
CA HIS A 169 -22.92 6.23 -11.93
C HIS A 169 -24.23 5.42 -11.74
N PRO A 170 -24.38 4.66 -10.63
CA PRO A 170 -23.38 4.37 -9.59
C PRO A 170 -22.28 3.41 -10.09
N VAL A 171 -21.24 3.19 -9.28
CA VAL A 171 -20.19 2.19 -9.62
C VAL A 171 -20.81 0.80 -9.74
N SER A 172 -20.38 0.01 -10.72
CA SER A 172 -21.03 -1.27 -11.10
C SER A 172 -21.19 -2.31 -9.98
N TYR A 173 -20.39 -2.20 -8.93
CA TYR A 173 -20.39 -3.10 -7.76
C TYR A 173 -20.99 -2.46 -6.49
N MET A 174 -21.65 -1.30 -6.61
CA MET A 174 -22.41 -0.66 -5.53
C MET A 174 -23.78 -0.20 -6.01
N GLU A 175 -24.79 -0.37 -5.17
CA GLU A 175 -26.15 0.11 -5.46
C GLU A 175 -26.36 1.60 -5.12
N LYS A 176 -25.38 2.22 -4.43
CA LYS A 176 -25.49 3.58 -3.89
C LYS A 176 -24.58 4.56 -4.64
N VAL A 177 -25.13 5.72 -4.96
CA VAL A 177 -24.40 6.91 -5.42
C VAL A 177 -23.71 7.58 -4.22
N ILE A 178 -22.43 7.91 -4.36
CA ILE A 178 -21.69 8.73 -3.40
C ILE A 178 -21.91 10.21 -3.76
N PRO A 179 -22.53 11.01 -2.87
CA PRO A 179 -22.68 12.44 -3.08
C PRO A 179 -21.33 13.16 -3.05
N ARG A 180 -21.23 14.27 -3.79
CA ARG A 180 -19.99 15.05 -3.87
C ARG A 180 -19.60 15.66 -2.52
N GLU A 181 -20.59 16.14 -1.76
CA GLU A 181 -20.42 16.73 -0.44
C GLU A 181 -19.77 15.80 0.59
N ASP A 182 -19.90 14.48 0.43
CA ASP A 182 -19.30 13.49 1.32
C ASP A 182 -17.78 13.49 1.21
N VAL A 183 -17.26 13.79 0.01
CA VAL A 183 -15.83 13.69 -0.35
C VAL A 183 -15.19 15.02 -0.77
N GLU A 184 -15.96 16.11 -0.87
CA GLU A 184 -15.49 17.43 -1.33
C GLU A 184 -14.14 17.88 -0.74
N PRO A 185 -13.87 17.69 0.58
CA PRO A 185 -12.59 18.09 1.16
C PRO A 185 -11.37 17.38 0.54
N PHE A 186 -11.56 16.20 -0.06
CA PHE A 186 -10.49 15.30 -0.49
C PHE A 186 -10.24 15.29 -2.00
N ILE A 187 -11.15 15.86 -2.81
CA ILE A 187 -11.06 15.82 -4.28
C ILE A 187 -9.94 16.74 -4.80
N ASN A 188 -9.71 17.88 -4.14
CA ASN A 188 -8.71 18.85 -4.57
C ASN A 188 -7.28 18.28 -4.41
N PRO A 189 -6.53 18.03 -5.50
CA PRO A 189 -5.16 17.52 -5.42
C PRO A 189 -4.21 18.50 -4.71
N ASP A 190 -4.50 19.80 -4.71
CA ASP A 190 -3.63 20.82 -4.13
C ASP A 190 -3.96 21.13 -2.65
N SER A 191 -4.98 20.48 -2.06
CA SER A 191 -5.30 20.65 -0.64
C SER A 191 -4.17 20.11 0.24
N LYS A 192 -3.63 20.98 1.09
CA LYS A 192 -2.57 20.61 2.05
C LYS A 192 -3.14 19.87 3.25
N GLU A 193 -4.38 20.14 3.60
CA GLU A 193 -5.12 19.60 4.74
C GLU A 193 -5.53 18.15 4.52
N SER A 194 -5.70 17.75 3.25
CA SER A 194 -6.13 16.41 2.85
C SER A 194 -4.97 15.46 2.52
N ARG A 195 -3.72 15.86 2.82
CA ARG A 195 -2.51 15.05 2.59
C ARG A 195 -2.39 13.97 3.65
N ILE A 196 -2.41 12.70 3.23
CA ILE A 196 -2.35 11.55 4.14
C ILE A 196 -1.61 10.37 3.50
N ALA A 197 -1.19 9.41 4.34
CA ALA A 197 -0.67 8.10 3.91
C ALA A 197 -1.53 6.91 4.34
N ALA A 198 -2.64 7.17 5.04
CA ALA A 198 -3.56 6.14 5.49
C ALA A 198 -4.96 6.73 5.62
N SER A 199 -5.96 6.05 5.09
CA SER A 199 -7.37 6.28 5.37
C SER A 199 -8.02 5.00 5.88
N TYR A 200 -8.54 5.06 7.08
CA TYR A 200 -9.09 3.91 7.78
C TYR A 200 -10.54 3.63 7.38
N LEU A 201 -10.94 2.37 7.48
CA LEU A 201 -12.32 1.97 7.17
C LEU A 201 -13.30 2.73 8.06
N GLY A 202 -14.34 3.30 7.43
CA GLY A 202 -15.38 4.08 8.12
C GLY A 202 -15.07 5.58 8.23
N GLU A 203 -13.86 6.02 7.90
CA GLU A 203 -13.57 7.45 7.78
C GLU A 203 -14.27 8.06 6.56
N ARG A 204 -14.52 9.38 6.62
CA ARG A 204 -15.16 10.11 5.51
C ARG A 204 -14.46 9.93 4.16
N ARG A 205 -13.14 9.79 4.16
CA ARG A 205 -12.35 9.60 2.94
C ARG A 205 -12.41 8.17 2.37
N SER A 206 -12.86 7.18 3.13
CA SER A 206 -12.91 5.78 2.70
C SER A 206 -13.95 5.47 1.61
N THR A 207 -14.67 6.49 1.14
CA THR A 207 -15.56 6.45 -0.04
C THR A 207 -14.98 7.17 -1.25
N LEU A 208 -13.82 7.85 -1.12
CA LEU A 208 -13.22 8.66 -2.18
C LEU A 208 -12.94 7.81 -3.42
N TYR A 209 -12.40 6.60 -3.28
CA TYR A 209 -12.18 5.70 -4.42
C TYR A 209 -13.45 5.48 -5.24
N HIS A 210 -14.55 5.17 -4.56
CA HIS A 210 -15.84 4.91 -5.20
C HIS A 210 -16.37 6.16 -5.89
N TYR A 211 -16.28 7.32 -5.23
CA TYR A 211 -16.66 8.58 -5.82
C TYR A 211 -15.83 8.93 -7.06
N MET A 212 -14.52 8.67 -7.04
CA MET A 212 -13.67 8.93 -8.19
C MET A 212 -14.09 8.04 -9.36
N VAL A 213 -14.15 6.72 -9.21
CA VAL A 213 -14.66 5.83 -10.28
C VAL A 213 -16.05 6.28 -10.77
N GLN A 214 -16.87 6.81 -9.87
CA GLN A 214 -18.21 7.28 -10.18
C GLN A 214 -18.26 8.54 -11.04
N GLU A 215 -17.48 9.57 -10.69
CA GLU A 215 -17.63 10.94 -11.23
C GLU A 215 -16.38 11.43 -11.98
N TYR A 216 -15.21 10.90 -11.64
CA TYR A 216 -13.90 11.40 -12.04
C TYR A 216 -13.00 10.28 -12.56
N VAL A 217 -12.67 10.35 -13.85
CA VAL A 217 -11.67 9.48 -14.50
C VAL A 217 -10.42 9.33 -13.61
N VAL A 218 -10.23 8.13 -13.05
CA VAL A 218 -9.17 7.86 -12.06
C VAL A 218 -7.78 7.99 -12.71
N SER A 219 -7.70 7.69 -14.01
CA SER A 219 -6.46 7.78 -14.79
C SER A 219 -5.86 9.18 -14.83
N CYS A 220 -6.64 10.24 -14.61
CA CYS A 220 -6.13 11.62 -14.53
C CYS A 220 -5.05 11.79 -13.45
N TYR A 221 -5.15 11.03 -12.35
CA TYR A 221 -4.24 11.11 -11.21
C TYR A 221 -3.02 10.18 -11.33
N PHE A 222 -3.07 9.26 -12.28
CA PHE A 222 -2.00 8.30 -12.57
C PHE A 222 -1.11 8.74 -13.73
N SER A 223 -1.31 9.96 -14.26
CA SER A 223 -0.54 10.52 -15.37
C SER A 223 0.95 10.67 -15.03
N CYS A 224 1.68 9.58 -15.20
CA CYS A 224 3.12 9.53 -15.39
C CYS A 224 3.37 9.17 -16.85
N SER A 225 4.50 9.60 -17.42
CA SER A 225 4.94 9.23 -18.77
C SER A 225 5.01 7.71 -19.00
N LEU A 226 4.96 6.92 -17.93
CA LEU A 226 4.87 5.45 -17.93
C LEU A 226 3.66 4.85 -18.65
N PHE A 227 2.58 5.60 -18.81
CA PHE A 227 1.32 5.10 -19.38
C PHE A 227 0.93 5.82 -20.68
N ARG A 228 1.90 6.39 -21.41
CA ARG A 228 1.70 7.00 -22.73
C ARG A 228 2.44 6.24 -23.82
#